data_AF-A0A9W4GZ68-F1
#
_entry.id   AF-A0A9W4GZ68-F1
#
_cell.length_a   1.000
_cell.length_b   1.000
_cell.length_c   1.000
_cell.angle_alpha   90.00
_cell.angle_beta   90.00
_cell.angle_gamma   90.00
#
_symmetry.space_group_name_H-M   'P 1'
#
loop_
_entity.id
_entity.type
_entity.pdbx_description
1 polymer ?
#
loop_
_entity_poly.entity_id
_entity_poly.type
_entity_poly.pdbx_seq_one_letter_code
_entity_poly.pdbx_strand_id
1 'polypeptide(L)'
;MTGRPSPPGGAAAKEAAGAAMEAADAAQEAVAGPAYHRAMKSVPATDRGRASLERILDTACELFYVQGVRATGLDQIAKASKTGKGQIYHFFTGKTDLVLAVVERQTEHVLTAQQPYLSAMSTAGDLLGWADFLVRSHGADDAPIRCPLGALAAELTEDEPALRSALANAFSRWRDAIAQGLAGLARGGVLPADSDVTAHAELLLGAYQGGVLLSRVQGNTEPLRLLLQGAISQVLDRKEEHGLSPGLA
;
A
#
# COMPACT_ATOMS: atom_id res chain seq x y z
N MET A 1 -1.90 23.92 58.69
CA MET A 1 -2.32 24.15 57.29
C MET A 1 -1.37 23.39 56.38
N THR A 2 -1.70 22.16 56.02
CA THR A 2 -0.92 21.34 55.10
C THR A 2 -1.55 21.43 53.71
N GLY A 3 -0.88 22.12 52.79
CA GLY A 3 -1.35 22.28 51.41
C GLY A 3 -1.31 20.95 50.66
N ARG A 4 -2.43 20.57 50.04
CA ARG A 4 -2.49 19.45 49.09
C ARG A 4 -1.77 19.86 47.79
N PRO A 5 -0.97 18.97 47.17
CA PRO A 5 -0.42 19.23 45.85
C PRO A 5 -1.54 19.23 44.80
N SER A 6 -1.47 20.19 43.87
CA SER A 6 -2.34 20.28 42.70
C SER A 6 -2.15 19.07 41.78
N PRO A 7 -3.21 18.59 41.11
CA PRO A 7 -3.10 17.49 40.16
C PRO A 7 -2.29 17.92 38.92
N PRO A 8 -1.63 16.97 38.22
CA PRO A 8 -0.88 17.26 37.00
C PRO A 8 -1.83 17.80 35.92
N GLY A 9 -1.38 18.84 35.21
CA GLY A 9 -2.15 19.49 34.15
C GLY A 9 -2.42 18.56 32.96
N GLY A 10 -3.58 18.74 32.32
CA GLY A 10 -4.10 17.84 31.28
C GLY A 10 -3.26 17.66 30.02
N ALA A 11 -2.15 18.39 29.86
CA ALA A 11 -1.17 18.16 28.80
C ALA A 11 -0.36 16.87 29.02
N ALA A 12 0.13 16.64 30.25
CA ALA A 12 0.91 15.45 30.59
C ALA A 12 0.05 14.16 30.52
N ALA A 13 -1.25 14.26 30.79
CA ALA A 13 -2.19 13.14 30.66
C ALA A 13 -2.49 12.78 29.19
N LYS A 14 -2.50 13.77 28.29
CA LYS A 14 -2.69 13.53 26.84
C LYS A 14 -1.45 12.94 26.18
N GLU A 15 -0.26 13.36 26.60
CA GLU A 15 1.01 12.85 26.10
C GLU A 15 1.25 11.39 26.54
N ALA A 16 0.90 11.06 27.79
CA ALA A 16 0.91 9.69 28.29
C ALA A 16 -0.13 8.78 27.60
N ALA A 17 -1.29 9.33 27.22
CA ALA A 17 -2.31 8.60 26.47
C ALA A 17 -1.91 8.36 25.01
N GLY A 18 -1.20 9.30 24.36
CA GLY A 18 -0.65 9.12 23.01
C GLY A 18 0.42 8.04 22.96
N ALA A 19 1.39 8.08 23.88
CA ALA A 19 2.45 7.08 23.98
C ALA A 19 1.92 5.66 24.32
N ALA A 20 0.84 5.56 25.09
CA ALA A 20 0.19 4.29 25.40
C ALA A 20 -0.57 3.70 24.19
N MET A 21 -1.12 4.55 23.32
CA MET A 21 -1.79 4.11 22.09
C MET A 21 -0.79 3.63 21.04
N GLU A 22 0.32 4.36 20.84
CA GLU A 22 1.41 3.94 19.93
C GLU A 22 2.08 2.65 20.39
N ALA A 23 2.28 2.47 21.70
CA ALA A 23 2.79 1.23 22.27
C ALA A 23 1.80 0.06 22.14
N ALA A 24 0.49 0.33 22.17
CA ALA A 24 -0.55 -0.67 21.96
C ALA A 24 -0.63 -1.10 20.49
N ASP A 25 -0.57 -0.17 19.54
CA ASP A 25 -0.53 -0.48 18.10
C ASP A 25 0.74 -1.26 17.71
N ALA A 26 1.90 -0.85 18.21
CA ALA A 26 3.16 -1.58 17.99
C ALA A 26 3.14 -2.99 18.63
N ALA A 27 2.49 -3.14 19.79
CA ALA A 27 2.32 -4.45 20.42
C ALA A 27 1.30 -5.32 19.66
N GLN A 28 0.30 -4.72 19.02
CA GLN A 28 -0.73 -5.41 18.25
C GLN A 28 -0.21 -5.86 16.87
N GLU A 29 0.66 -5.08 16.24
CA GLU A 29 1.49 -5.49 15.08
C GLU A 29 2.49 -6.60 15.43
N ALA A 30 3.07 -6.59 16.64
CA ALA A 30 4.02 -7.61 17.07
C ALA A 30 3.36 -8.98 17.40
N VAL A 31 2.09 -9.00 17.79
CA VAL A 31 1.34 -10.23 18.13
C VAL A 31 0.73 -10.89 16.88
N ALA A 32 0.37 -10.10 15.87
CA ALA A 32 -0.02 -10.60 14.56
C ALA A 32 1.21 -10.59 13.63
N GLY A 33 2.06 -11.63 13.72
CA GLY A 33 3.18 -11.77 12.79
C GLY A 33 2.76 -11.55 11.33
N PRO A 34 3.69 -11.18 10.43
CA PRO A 34 3.38 -10.58 9.14
C PRO A 34 2.19 -11.20 8.42
N ALA A 35 1.28 -10.36 7.91
CA ALA A 35 -0.01 -10.78 7.37
C ALA A 35 0.09 -11.86 6.25
N TYR A 36 1.25 -11.98 5.59
CA TYR A 36 1.53 -13.04 4.61
C TYR A 36 1.53 -14.46 5.22
N HIS A 37 1.60 -14.59 6.54
CA HIS A 37 1.49 -15.87 7.25
C HIS A 37 0.21 -16.65 6.91
N ARG A 38 -0.89 -15.95 6.54
CA ARG A 38 -2.15 -16.62 6.13
C ARG A 38 -2.02 -17.42 4.84
N ALA A 39 -1.06 -17.07 3.99
CA ALA A 39 -0.76 -17.79 2.76
C ALA A 39 0.29 -18.90 2.96
N MET A 40 0.83 -19.06 4.16
CA MET A 40 1.90 -20.00 4.44
C MET A 40 1.38 -21.33 4.99
N LYS A 41 2.04 -22.42 4.59
CA LYS A 41 1.88 -23.76 5.17
C LYS A 41 2.51 -23.88 6.55
N SER A 42 3.67 -23.24 6.76
CA SER A 42 4.40 -23.30 8.04
C SER A 42 5.17 -22.01 8.28
N VAL A 43 4.94 -21.38 9.43
CA VAL A 43 5.68 -20.18 9.86
C VAL A 43 7.00 -20.60 10.52
N PRO A 44 8.16 -20.05 10.13
CA PRO A 44 9.44 -20.42 10.70
C PRO A 44 9.58 -20.02 12.17
N ALA A 45 9.83 -21.02 13.02
CA ALA A 45 10.07 -20.81 14.46
C ALA A 45 11.49 -20.30 14.78
N THR A 46 12.47 -20.54 13.90
CA THR A 46 13.89 -20.18 14.10
C THR A 46 14.31 -18.97 13.30
N ASP A 47 15.34 -18.23 13.77
CA ASP A 47 15.92 -17.10 13.04
C ASP A 47 16.44 -17.50 11.66
N ARG A 48 17.06 -18.68 11.56
CA ARG A 48 17.55 -19.23 10.29
C ARG A 48 16.40 -19.51 9.32
N GLY A 49 15.28 -19.99 9.83
CA GLY A 49 14.06 -20.20 9.05
C GLY A 49 13.45 -18.88 8.58
N ARG A 50 13.38 -17.86 9.46
CA ARG A 50 12.91 -16.52 9.10
C ARG A 50 13.78 -15.88 8.02
N ALA A 51 15.10 -15.84 8.20
CA ALA A 51 16.03 -15.30 7.19
C ALA A 51 15.92 -16.02 5.85
N SER A 52 15.64 -17.32 5.88
CA SER A 52 15.40 -18.12 4.68
C SER A 52 14.10 -17.77 3.97
N LEU A 53 13.01 -17.58 4.71
CA LEU A 53 11.73 -17.13 4.19
C LEU A 53 11.85 -15.74 3.56
N GLU A 54 12.54 -14.81 4.23
CA GLU A 54 12.77 -13.46 3.72
C GLU A 54 13.47 -13.48 2.35
N ARG A 55 14.57 -14.24 2.22
CA ARG A 55 15.24 -14.38 0.92
C ARG A 55 14.33 -14.97 -0.17
N ILE A 56 13.46 -15.92 0.17
CA ILE A 56 12.52 -16.52 -0.78
C ILE A 56 11.51 -15.46 -1.24
N LEU A 57 10.93 -14.72 -0.30
CA LEU A 57 9.94 -13.69 -0.60
C LEU A 57 10.54 -12.51 -1.36
N ASP A 58 11.71 -12.02 -0.98
CA ASP A 58 12.42 -10.95 -1.70
C ASP A 58 12.72 -11.36 -3.15
N THR A 59 13.25 -12.56 -3.33
CA THR A 59 13.55 -13.11 -4.66
C THR A 59 12.27 -13.29 -5.49
N ALA A 60 11.18 -13.76 -4.87
CA ALA A 60 9.92 -13.94 -5.56
C ALA A 60 9.30 -12.60 -5.96
N CYS A 61 9.33 -11.59 -5.08
CA CYS A 61 8.94 -10.22 -5.37
C CYS A 61 9.70 -9.66 -6.57
N GLU A 62 11.04 -9.77 -6.56
CA GLU A 62 11.90 -9.28 -7.64
C GLU A 62 11.60 -10.00 -8.97
N LEU A 63 11.58 -11.33 -8.97
CA LEU A 63 11.35 -12.10 -10.19
C LEU A 63 9.93 -11.88 -10.74
N PHE A 64 8.90 -11.91 -9.92
CA PHE A 64 7.53 -11.60 -10.39
C PHE A 64 7.45 -10.14 -10.90
N TYR A 65 8.21 -9.22 -10.30
CA TYR A 65 8.27 -7.83 -10.76
C TYR A 65 9.05 -7.63 -12.07
N VAL A 66 10.03 -8.47 -12.39
CA VAL A 66 10.83 -8.31 -13.62
C VAL A 66 10.28 -9.14 -14.78
N GLN A 67 10.00 -10.41 -14.55
CA GLN A 67 9.64 -11.38 -15.61
C GLN A 67 8.17 -11.81 -15.57
N GLY A 68 7.46 -11.49 -14.50
CA GLY A 68 6.07 -11.88 -14.31
C GLY A 68 5.88 -13.23 -13.62
N VAL A 69 4.71 -13.42 -13.00
CA VAL A 69 4.35 -14.61 -12.25
C VAL A 69 4.43 -15.84 -13.14
N ARG A 70 3.83 -15.81 -14.34
CA ARG A 70 3.75 -16.99 -15.24
C ARG A 70 5.12 -17.50 -15.69
N ALA A 71 6.02 -16.59 -16.04
CA ALA A 71 7.37 -16.93 -16.50
C ALA A 71 8.31 -17.39 -15.37
N THR A 72 7.92 -17.20 -14.11
CA THR A 72 8.76 -17.52 -12.95
C THR A 72 8.47 -18.90 -12.37
N GLY A 73 9.44 -19.82 -12.41
CA GLY A 73 9.33 -21.14 -11.78
C GLY A 73 9.81 -21.17 -10.33
N LEU A 74 9.29 -22.09 -9.51
CA LEU A 74 9.78 -22.30 -8.12
C LEU A 74 11.26 -22.72 -8.08
N ASP A 75 11.74 -23.44 -9.08
CA ASP A 75 13.17 -23.82 -9.20
C ASP A 75 14.07 -22.60 -9.43
N GLN A 76 13.59 -21.64 -10.22
CA GLN A 76 14.31 -20.39 -10.44
C GLN A 76 14.39 -19.57 -9.16
N ILE A 77 13.28 -19.47 -8.41
CA ILE A 77 13.24 -18.78 -7.11
C ILE A 77 14.16 -19.47 -6.10
N ALA A 78 14.15 -20.80 -6.02
CA ALA A 78 15.05 -21.55 -5.14
C ALA A 78 16.52 -21.23 -5.45
N LYS A 79 16.89 -21.30 -6.73
CA LYS A 79 18.26 -20.99 -7.19
C LYS A 79 18.66 -19.55 -6.87
N ALA A 80 17.83 -18.57 -7.21
CA ALA A 80 18.14 -17.16 -7.02
C ALA A 80 18.17 -16.74 -5.52
N SER A 81 17.28 -17.30 -4.70
CA SER A 81 17.23 -17.05 -3.25
C SER A 81 18.33 -17.79 -2.47
N LYS A 82 19.14 -18.63 -3.16
CA LYS A 82 20.13 -19.53 -2.57
C LYS A 82 19.52 -20.43 -1.48
N THR A 83 18.29 -20.90 -1.73
CA THR A 83 17.57 -21.85 -0.87
C THR A 83 17.31 -23.16 -1.61
N GLY A 84 17.02 -24.23 -0.87
CA GLY A 84 16.62 -25.49 -1.48
C GLY A 84 15.14 -25.46 -1.88
N LYS A 85 14.78 -26.14 -2.98
CA LYS A 85 13.37 -26.32 -3.40
C LYS A 85 12.49 -26.89 -2.27
N GLY A 86 13.03 -27.83 -1.50
CA GLY A 86 12.35 -28.41 -0.33
C GLY A 86 12.03 -27.38 0.77
N GLN A 87 12.82 -26.31 0.87
CA GLN A 87 12.59 -25.23 1.82
C GLN A 87 11.43 -24.32 1.39
N ILE A 88 11.26 -24.09 0.09
CA ILE A 88 10.06 -23.41 -0.43
C ILE A 88 8.81 -24.25 -0.13
N TYR A 89 8.84 -25.55 -0.41
CA TYR A 89 7.71 -26.46 -0.10
C TYR A 89 7.45 -26.69 1.39
N HIS A 90 8.42 -26.34 2.23
CA HIS A 90 8.23 -26.31 3.68
C HIS A 90 7.33 -25.13 4.07
N PHE A 91 7.55 -23.95 3.48
CA PHE A 91 6.80 -22.73 3.77
C PHE A 91 5.49 -22.57 2.99
N PHE A 92 5.43 -23.08 1.76
CA PHE A 92 4.30 -22.89 0.84
C PHE A 92 3.86 -24.23 0.26
N THR A 93 2.56 -24.46 0.11
CA THR A 93 2.04 -25.70 -0.50
C THR A 93 2.35 -25.72 -2.00
N GLY A 94 2.38 -24.55 -2.63
CA GLY A 94 2.71 -24.40 -4.03
C GLY A 94 2.95 -22.96 -4.43
N LYS A 95 3.02 -22.72 -5.74
CA LYS A 95 3.29 -21.39 -6.31
C LYS A 95 2.17 -20.39 -5.99
N THR A 96 0.92 -20.82 -5.96
CA THR A 96 -0.23 -19.97 -5.63
C THR A 96 -0.06 -19.34 -4.24
N ASP A 97 0.23 -20.14 -3.22
CA ASP A 97 0.51 -19.66 -1.86
C ASP A 97 1.64 -18.63 -1.81
N LEU A 98 2.73 -18.87 -2.55
CA LEU A 98 3.84 -17.93 -2.65
C LEU A 98 3.41 -16.62 -3.33
N VAL A 99 2.59 -16.68 -4.38
CA VAL A 99 2.05 -15.48 -5.05
C VAL A 99 1.17 -14.67 -4.09
N LEU A 100 0.31 -15.33 -3.31
CA LEU A 100 -0.53 -14.65 -2.31
C LEU A 100 0.33 -13.98 -1.22
N ALA A 101 1.39 -14.63 -0.76
CA ALA A 101 2.35 -14.04 0.16
C ALA A 101 3.09 -12.84 -0.45
N VAL A 102 3.41 -12.88 -1.75
CA VAL A 102 4.00 -11.76 -2.47
C VAL A 102 3.03 -10.59 -2.61
N VAL A 103 1.74 -10.83 -2.90
CA VAL A 103 0.71 -9.76 -2.92
C VAL A 103 0.69 -9.03 -1.59
N GLU A 104 0.67 -9.78 -0.49
CA GLU A 104 0.63 -9.19 0.85
C GLU A 104 1.92 -8.40 1.17
N ARG A 105 3.10 -8.96 0.87
CA ARG A 105 4.39 -8.25 1.05
C ARG A 105 4.48 -6.97 0.21
N GLN A 106 4.00 -7.00 -1.03
CA GLN A 106 3.96 -5.81 -1.87
C GLN A 106 2.92 -4.79 -1.41
N THR A 107 1.83 -5.25 -0.78
CA THR A 107 0.84 -4.36 -0.15
C THR A 107 1.48 -3.60 1.00
N GLU A 108 2.17 -4.27 1.91
CA GLU A 108 2.90 -3.60 2.99
C GLU A 108 3.95 -2.64 2.44
N HIS A 109 4.73 -3.08 1.44
CA HIS A 109 5.75 -2.25 0.83
C HIS A 109 5.19 -0.93 0.27
N VAL A 110 4.08 -0.97 -0.49
CA VAL A 110 3.49 0.26 -1.03
C VAL A 110 2.86 1.14 0.06
N LEU A 111 2.25 0.55 1.09
CA LEU A 111 1.63 1.28 2.18
C LEU A 111 2.69 1.96 3.06
N THR A 112 3.73 1.23 3.47
CA THR A 112 4.85 1.76 4.26
C THR A 112 5.56 2.90 3.53
N ALA A 113 5.79 2.77 2.22
CA ALA A 113 6.44 3.82 1.44
C ALA A 113 5.64 5.13 1.40
N GLN A 114 4.30 5.05 1.46
CA GLN A 114 3.40 6.21 1.38
C GLN A 114 2.96 6.73 2.75
N GLN A 115 3.08 5.94 3.80
CA GLN A 115 2.64 6.27 5.16
C GLN A 115 3.14 7.65 5.64
N PRO A 116 4.40 8.06 5.42
CA PRO A 116 4.88 9.36 5.91
C PRO A 116 4.15 10.55 5.29
N TYR A 117 3.66 10.40 4.06
CA TYR A 117 2.94 11.45 3.34
C TYR A 117 1.45 11.45 3.69
N LEU A 118 0.85 10.26 3.80
CA LEU A 118 -0.59 10.12 4.03
C LEU A 118 -0.97 10.42 5.49
N SER A 119 -0.15 10.00 6.46
CA SER A 119 -0.44 10.20 7.90
C SER A 119 -0.33 11.65 8.37
N ALA A 120 0.55 12.42 7.75
CA ALA A 120 0.79 13.83 8.06
C ALA A 120 -0.05 14.81 7.22
N MET A 121 -0.92 14.30 6.35
CA MET A 121 -1.64 15.12 5.37
C MET A 121 -2.64 16.08 6.04
N SER A 122 -2.38 17.38 5.91
CA SER A 122 -3.18 18.44 6.55
C SER A 122 -3.46 19.66 5.66
N THR A 123 -2.66 19.85 4.62
CA THR A 123 -2.77 20.95 3.66
C THR A 123 -2.90 20.44 2.22
N ALA A 124 -3.42 21.28 1.31
CA ALA A 124 -3.40 20.97 -0.12
C ALA A 124 -1.96 20.77 -0.65
N GLY A 125 -0.97 21.42 -0.03
CA GLY A 125 0.44 21.22 -0.35
C GLY A 125 0.93 19.81 -0.03
N ASP A 126 0.44 19.19 1.05
CA ASP A 126 0.81 17.81 1.42
C ASP A 126 0.28 16.79 0.40
N LEU A 127 -0.93 17.01 -0.13
CA LEU A 127 -1.50 16.18 -1.19
C LEU A 127 -0.68 16.27 -2.49
N LEU A 128 -0.26 17.48 -2.86
CA LEU A 128 0.65 17.69 -3.99
C LEU A 128 2.01 17.03 -3.73
N GLY A 129 2.55 17.15 -2.52
CA GLY A 129 3.80 16.52 -2.12
C GLY A 129 3.76 14.98 -2.18
N TRP A 130 2.63 14.37 -1.81
CA TRP A 130 2.38 12.94 -1.98
C TRP A 130 2.36 12.54 -3.46
N ALA A 131 1.67 13.28 -4.32
CA ALA A 131 1.67 13.01 -5.76
C ALA A 131 3.07 13.16 -6.39
N ASP A 132 3.83 14.16 -5.99
CA ASP A 132 5.22 14.33 -6.44
C ASP A 132 6.10 13.16 -5.99
N PHE A 133 5.90 12.63 -4.78
CA PHE A 133 6.56 11.40 -4.33
C PHE A 133 6.20 10.20 -5.22
N LEU A 134 4.90 10.01 -5.54
CA LEU A 134 4.48 8.96 -6.46
C LEU A 134 5.10 9.11 -7.85
N VAL A 135 5.20 10.32 -8.39
CA VAL A 135 5.86 10.56 -9.68
C VAL A 135 7.36 10.23 -9.59
N ARG A 136 8.08 10.71 -8.57
CA ARG A 136 9.52 10.49 -8.42
C ARG A 136 9.90 9.05 -8.14
N SER A 137 9.04 8.28 -7.47
CA SER A 137 9.27 6.85 -7.23
C SER A 137 9.24 6.01 -8.50
N HIS A 138 8.81 6.58 -9.63
CA HIS A 138 8.85 5.94 -10.95
C HIS A 138 9.90 6.67 -11.82
N GLY A 139 10.83 5.94 -12.43
CA GLY A 139 11.80 6.53 -13.36
C GLY A 139 13.00 7.28 -12.75
N ALA A 140 13.11 7.38 -11.41
CA ALA A 140 14.39 7.74 -10.79
C ALA A 140 15.39 6.58 -10.90
N ASP A 141 16.67 6.86 -11.17
CA ASP A 141 17.76 5.87 -11.17
C ASP A 141 17.49 4.60 -12.00
N ASP A 142 16.93 4.76 -13.21
CA ASP A 142 16.51 3.66 -14.11
C ASP A 142 15.43 2.72 -13.52
N ALA A 143 14.77 3.13 -12.43
CA ALA A 143 13.68 2.35 -11.83
C ALA A 143 12.54 2.13 -12.85
N PRO A 144 12.05 0.89 -13.02
CA PRO A 144 10.98 0.62 -13.96
C PRO A 144 9.72 1.42 -13.63
N ILE A 145 9.10 2.01 -14.65
CA ILE A 145 7.78 2.61 -14.52
C ILE A 145 6.75 1.48 -14.44
N ARG A 146 6.55 0.93 -13.25
CA ARG A 146 5.62 -0.18 -13.01
C ARG A 146 5.19 -0.18 -11.54
N CYS A 147 3.90 -0.37 -11.29
CA CYS A 147 3.38 -0.60 -9.94
C CYS A 147 3.55 -2.09 -9.59
N PRO A 148 4.10 -2.47 -8.42
CA PRO A 148 4.27 -3.87 -8.04
C PRO A 148 2.93 -4.62 -7.82
N LEU A 149 1.86 -3.95 -7.40
CA LEU A 149 0.53 -4.55 -7.31
C LEU A 149 -0.17 -4.58 -8.67
N GLY A 150 -0.11 -3.49 -9.44
CA GLY A 150 -0.66 -3.42 -10.80
C GLY A 150 0.00 -4.45 -11.75
N ALA A 151 1.29 -4.71 -11.54
CA ALA A 151 2.04 -5.78 -12.17
C ALA A 151 1.41 -7.17 -12.01
N LEU A 152 1.03 -7.52 -10.79
CA LEU A 152 0.39 -8.80 -10.45
C LEU A 152 -1.05 -8.83 -10.97
N ALA A 153 -1.77 -7.71 -10.86
CA ALA A 153 -3.13 -7.59 -11.37
C ALA A 153 -3.23 -7.76 -12.89
N ALA A 154 -2.23 -7.30 -13.64
CA ALA A 154 -2.18 -7.46 -15.10
C ALA A 154 -1.99 -8.92 -15.56
N GLU A 155 -1.58 -9.83 -14.66
CA GLU A 155 -1.43 -11.26 -14.96
C GLU A 155 -2.62 -12.12 -14.52
N LEU A 156 -3.62 -11.51 -13.90
CA LEU A 156 -4.80 -12.20 -13.41
C LEU A 156 -5.57 -12.85 -14.57
N THR A 157 -6.00 -14.08 -14.36
CA THR A 157 -6.96 -14.77 -15.24
C THR A 157 -8.24 -15.17 -14.53
N GLU A 158 -9.26 -15.56 -15.30
CA GLU A 158 -10.59 -15.89 -14.77
C GLU A 158 -10.56 -17.04 -13.76
N ASP A 159 -9.64 -17.99 -13.91
CA ASP A 159 -9.53 -19.18 -13.06
C ASP A 159 -8.73 -18.97 -11.75
N GLU A 160 -8.49 -17.71 -11.34
CA GLU A 160 -7.67 -17.37 -10.17
C GLU A 160 -8.45 -16.57 -9.10
N PRO A 161 -9.57 -17.08 -8.55
CA PRO A 161 -10.42 -16.34 -7.62
C PRO A 161 -9.69 -15.94 -6.33
N ALA A 162 -8.79 -16.77 -5.81
CA ALA A 162 -8.00 -16.45 -4.62
C ALA A 162 -7.06 -15.25 -4.84
N LEU A 163 -6.39 -15.20 -6.01
CA LEU A 163 -5.52 -14.09 -6.37
C LEU A 163 -6.34 -12.81 -6.60
N ARG A 164 -7.49 -12.93 -7.28
CA ARG A 164 -8.43 -11.81 -7.47
C ARG A 164 -8.86 -11.21 -6.14
N SER A 165 -9.27 -12.03 -5.17
CA SER A 165 -9.66 -11.58 -3.84
C SER A 165 -8.51 -10.94 -3.08
N ALA A 166 -7.30 -11.51 -3.15
CA ALA A 166 -6.13 -10.94 -2.48
C ALA A 166 -5.75 -9.56 -3.05
N LEU A 167 -5.74 -9.40 -4.38
CA LEU A 167 -5.48 -8.12 -5.03
C LEU A 167 -6.57 -7.09 -4.74
N ALA A 168 -7.86 -7.49 -4.76
CA ALA A 168 -8.96 -6.59 -4.43
C ALA A 168 -8.83 -6.06 -2.99
N ASN A 169 -8.44 -6.92 -2.05
CA ASN A 169 -8.14 -6.52 -0.68
C ASN A 169 -6.93 -5.57 -0.61
N ALA A 170 -5.85 -5.86 -1.34
CA ALA A 170 -4.68 -5.00 -1.40
C ALA A 170 -5.00 -3.59 -1.90
N PHE A 171 -5.73 -3.48 -3.02
CA PHE A 171 -6.15 -2.18 -3.55
C PHE A 171 -7.13 -1.46 -2.63
N SER A 172 -8.04 -2.18 -1.96
CA SER A 172 -8.96 -1.60 -0.98
C SER A 172 -8.20 -0.99 0.20
N ARG A 173 -7.21 -1.70 0.75
CA ARG A 173 -6.34 -1.18 1.82
C ARG A 173 -5.56 0.06 1.39
N TRP A 174 -5.07 0.10 0.16
CA TRP A 174 -4.41 1.27 -0.39
C TRP A 174 -5.36 2.46 -0.54
N ARG A 175 -6.55 2.25 -1.12
CA ARG A 175 -7.61 3.26 -1.18
C ARG A 175 -7.93 3.80 0.21
N ASP A 176 -8.08 2.92 1.20
CA ASP A 176 -8.44 3.32 2.56
C ASP A 176 -7.35 4.16 3.23
N ALA A 177 -6.06 3.85 2.98
CA ALA A 177 -4.96 4.68 3.44
C ALA A 177 -4.98 6.08 2.82
N ILE A 178 -5.29 6.19 1.52
CA ILE A 178 -5.45 7.49 0.84
C ILE A 178 -6.66 8.24 1.44
N ALA A 179 -7.80 7.56 1.62
CA ALA A 179 -9.01 8.14 2.19
C ALA A 179 -8.79 8.67 3.62
N GLN A 180 -7.98 7.98 4.43
CA GLN A 180 -7.60 8.44 5.77
C GLN A 180 -6.78 9.75 5.72
N GLY A 181 -5.86 9.88 4.76
CA GLY A 181 -5.14 11.13 4.52
C GLY A 181 -6.06 12.28 4.09
N LEU A 182 -6.97 12.01 3.15
CA LEU A 182 -7.98 12.98 2.70
C LEU A 182 -8.93 13.40 3.82
N ALA A 183 -9.28 12.49 4.73
CA ALA A 183 -10.05 12.83 5.93
C ALA A 183 -9.29 13.80 6.85
N GLY A 184 -7.95 13.77 6.85
CA GLY A 184 -7.11 14.79 7.49
C GLY A 184 -7.32 16.18 6.88
N LEU A 185 -7.36 16.27 5.55
CA LEU A 185 -7.66 17.51 4.83
C LEU A 185 -9.06 18.05 5.12
N ALA A 186 -10.07 17.18 5.21
CA ALA A 186 -11.43 17.57 5.57
C ALA A 186 -11.49 18.12 7.01
N ARG A 187 -10.83 17.48 7.98
CA ARG A 187 -10.72 17.98 9.36
C ARG A 187 -10.00 19.33 9.44
N GLY A 188 -9.03 19.58 8.57
CA GLY A 188 -8.31 20.83 8.44
C GLY A 188 -9.07 21.94 7.68
N GLY A 189 -10.26 21.65 7.15
CA GLY A 189 -11.06 22.61 6.37
C GLY A 189 -10.55 22.87 4.95
N VAL A 190 -9.62 22.03 4.45
CA VAL A 190 -9.14 22.09 3.07
C VAL A 190 -10.19 21.50 2.12
N LEU A 191 -10.80 20.39 2.52
CA LEU A 191 -11.95 19.77 1.84
C LEU A 191 -13.26 20.07 2.60
N PRO A 192 -14.42 20.09 1.92
CA PRO A 192 -15.73 20.09 2.58
C PRO A 192 -15.88 18.93 3.58
N ALA A 193 -16.56 19.18 4.70
CA ALA A 193 -16.73 18.18 5.77
C ALA A 193 -17.56 16.96 5.33
N ASP A 194 -18.40 17.12 4.31
CA ASP A 194 -19.25 16.10 3.70
C ASP A 194 -18.63 15.46 2.45
N SER A 195 -17.34 15.73 2.16
CA SER A 195 -16.64 15.11 1.03
C SER A 195 -16.66 13.59 1.13
N ASP A 196 -16.99 12.93 0.02
CA ASP A 196 -16.80 11.48 -0.10
C ASP A 196 -15.31 11.17 -0.32
N VAL A 197 -14.57 11.10 0.79
CA VAL A 197 -13.14 10.78 0.79
C VAL A 197 -12.83 9.41 0.21
N THR A 198 -13.80 8.48 0.22
CA THR A 198 -13.62 7.15 -0.37
C THR A 198 -13.66 7.24 -1.88
N ALA A 199 -14.62 7.96 -2.45
CA ALA A 199 -14.71 8.21 -3.89
C ALA A 199 -13.49 9.01 -4.40
N HIS A 200 -13.06 10.03 -3.64
CA HIS A 200 -11.84 10.78 -3.97
C HIS A 200 -10.57 9.91 -3.94
N ALA A 201 -10.45 9.01 -2.94
CA ALA A 201 -9.35 8.07 -2.88
C ALA A 201 -9.36 7.07 -4.04
N GLU A 202 -10.53 6.58 -4.44
CA GLU A 202 -10.69 5.71 -5.61
C GLU A 202 -10.26 6.43 -6.90
N LEU A 203 -10.67 7.69 -7.07
CA LEU A 203 -10.25 8.54 -8.20
C LEU A 203 -8.73 8.70 -8.26
N LEU A 204 -8.09 9.02 -7.12
CA LEU A 204 -6.63 9.19 -7.05
C LEU A 204 -5.88 7.88 -7.31
N LEU A 205 -6.36 6.77 -6.75
CA LEU A 205 -5.78 5.44 -6.99
C LEU A 205 -5.93 5.02 -8.46
N GLY A 206 -7.09 5.28 -9.06
CA GLY A 206 -7.34 5.05 -10.49
C GLY A 206 -6.44 5.90 -11.39
N ALA A 207 -6.30 7.19 -11.06
CA ALA A 207 -5.39 8.10 -11.76
C ALA A 207 -3.93 7.65 -11.66
N TYR A 208 -3.50 7.17 -10.49
CA TYR A 208 -2.18 6.58 -10.30
C TYR A 208 -1.98 5.32 -11.16
N GLN A 209 -2.89 4.33 -11.11
CA GLN A 209 -2.74 3.07 -11.86
C GLN A 209 -2.77 3.30 -13.37
N GLY A 210 -3.73 4.10 -13.87
CA GLY A 210 -3.79 4.47 -15.28
C GLY A 210 -2.59 5.31 -15.71
N GLY A 211 -2.14 6.21 -14.85
CA GLY A 211 -0.95 7.04 -15.05
C GLY A 211 0.33 6.24 -15.18
N VAL A 212 0.57 5.28 -14.29
CA VAL A 212 1.73 4.37 -14.34
C VAL A 212 1.69 3.53 -15.62
N LEU A 213 0.51 3.00 -15.99
CA LEU A 213 0.34 2.23 -17.22
C LEU A 213 0.72 3.04 -18.46
N LEU A 214 0.17 4.24 -18.62
CA LEU A 214 0.46 5.10 -19.78
C LEU A 214 1.92 5.57 -19.78
N SER A 215 2.45 5.91 -18.60
CA SER A 215 3.86 6.31 -18.43
C SER A 215 4.81 5.20 -18.86
N ARG A 216 4.49 3.94 -18.55
CA ARG A 216 5.25 2.77 -19.01
C ARG A 216 5.26 2.67 -20.53
N VAL A 217 4.12 2.86 -21.18
CA VAL A 217 3.99 2.79 -22.64
C VAL A 217 4.80 3.91 -23.31
N GLN A 218 4.81 5.10 -22.71
CA GLN A 218 5.49 6.27 -23.26
C GLN A 218 6.96 6.42 -22.83
N GLY A 219 7.43 5.59 -21.89
CA GLY A 219 8.80 5.62 -21.41
C GLY A 219 9.16 6.87 -20.59
N ASN A 220 8.18 7.56 -20.02
CA ASN A 220 8.39 8.75 -19.19
C ASN A 220 7.22 8.93 -18.20
N THR A 221 7.39 9.71 -17.14
CA THR A 221 6.41 9.86 -16.06
C THR A 221 5.38 10.98 -16.27
N GLU A 222 5.39 11.62 -17.43
CA GLU A 222 4.48 12.73 -17.73
C GLU A 222 2.99 12.34 -17.66
N PRO A 223 2.54 11.19 -18.20
CA PRO A 223 1.14 10.77 -18.06
C PRO A 223 0.70 10.60 -16.61
N LEU A 224 1.55 10.01 -15.76
CA LEU A 224 1.29 9.86 -14.33
C LEU A 224 1.13 11.21 -13.66
N ARG A 225 2.06 12.13 -13.93
CA ARG A 225 2.02 13.49 -13.39
C ARG A 225 0.73 14.21 -13.77
N LEU A 226 0.34 14.19 -15.04
CA LEU A 226 -0.85 14.86 -15.55
C LEU A 226 -2.15 14.28 -14.97
N LEU A 227 -2.27 12.95 -14.90
CA LEU A 227 -3.46 12.30 -14.36
C LEU A 227 -3.63 12.54 -12.86
N LEU A 228 -2.54 12.48 -12.08
CA LEU A 228 -2.57 12.82 -10.67
C LEU A 228 -2.94 14.29 -10.45
N GLN A 229 -2.37 15.21 -11.24
CA GLN A 229 -2.72 16.64 -11.15
C GLN A 229 -4.18 16.90 -11.47
N GLY A 230 -4.72 16.27 -12.52
CA GLY A 230 -6.14 16.39 -12.87
C GLY A 230 -7.06 15.85 -11.76
N ALA A 231 -6.75 14.68 -11.22
CA ALA A 231 -7.49 14.09 -10.11
C ALA A 231 -7.42 14.95 -8.84
N ILE A 232 -6.25 15.49 -8.50
CA ILE A 232 -6.08 16.40 -7.36
C ILE A 232 -6.86 17.69 -7.57
N SER A 233 -6.86 18.25 -8.78
CA SER A 233 -7.66 19.43 -9.09
C SER A 233 -9.14 19.17 -8.83
N GLN A 234 -9.65 18.02 -9.25
CA GLN A 234 -11.05 17.63 -9.00
C GLN A 234 -11.33 17.45 -7.50
N VAL A 235 -10.41 16.83 -6.75
CA VAL A 235 -10.56 16.64 -5.29
C VAL A 235 -10.55 17.97 -4.54
N LEU A 236 -9.72 18.93 -4.96
CA LEU A 236 -9.58 20.24 -4.30
C LEU A 236 -10.59 21.29 -4.79
N ASP A 237 -11.18 21.11 -5.97
CA ASP A 237 -12.11 22.08 -6.53
C ASP A 237 -13.40 22.14 -5.70
N ARG A 238 -13.69 23.34 -5.20
CA ARG A 238 -14.81 23.63 -4.29
C ARG A 238 -16.18 23.71 -4.97
N LYS A 239 -16.32 23.27 -6.21
CA LYS A 239 -17.55 23.55 -6.96
C LYS A 239 -18.65 22.59 -6.54
N GLU A 240 -19.58 23.14 -5.76
CA GLU A 240 -20.95 22.66 -5.57
C GLU A 240 -21.41 21.87 -6.81
N GLU A 241 -21.65 20.58 -6.64
CA GLU A 241 -22.30 19.77 -7.65
C GLU A 241 -23.72 20.29 -7.91
N HIS A 242 -23.86 21.23 -8.85
CA HIS A 242 -25.10 21.37 -9.58
C HIS A 242 -25.15 20.28 -10.65
N GLY A 243 -25.77 19.16 -10.28
CA GLY A 243 -26.55 18.29 -11.16
C GLY A 243 -25.80 17.60 -12.30
N LEU A 244 -25.25 16.42 -12.04
CA LEU A 244 -25.19 15.38 -13.06
C LEU A 244 -26.46 14.54 -12.96
N SER A 245 -27.34 14.67 -13.94
CA SER A 245 -28.53 13.82 -14.08
C SER A 245 -28.13 12.35 -14.24
N PRO A 246 -28.88 11.40 -13.64
CA PRO A 246 -28.65 9.98 -13.82
C PRO A 246 -29.13 9.58 -15.21
N GLY A 247 -28.19 9.23 -16.09
CA GLY A 247 -28.50 8.86 -17.46
C GLY A 247 -27.42 8.00 -18.08
N LEU A 248 -27.18 6.81 -17.50
CA LEU A 248 -26.62 5.65 -18.16
C LEU A 248 -27.08 4.40 -17.39
N ALA A 249 -28.30 3.98 -17.72
CA ALA A 249 -28.78 2.60 -17.59
C ALA A 249 -28.79 1.98 -18.99
#